data_AF-A0A2P4ZBP2-F1
#
_entry.id   AF-A0A2P4ZBP2-F1
#
_cell.length_a   1.000
_cell.length_b   1.000
_cell.length_c   1.000
_cell.angle_alpha   90.00
_cell.angle_beta   90.00
_cell.angle_gamma   90.00
#
_symmetry.space_group_name_H-M   'P 1'
#
loop_
_entity.id
_entity.type
_entity.pdbx_description
1 polymer ?
#
loop_
_entity_poly.entity_id
_entity_poly.type
_entity_poly.pdbx_seq_one_letter_code
_entity_poly.pdbx_strand_id
1 'polypeptide(L)'
;MTKCLGEIRDKFEPLCLFRSFEQGRASYHGMIKWEPAKHRLHLIEDLISKKKIVIGFDKKRGTEKTENMCHEAVIEFITKHGGPEGANQWKFGQQGRRAMDVHGKLWNAAIHSWGHPFLVQ
;
A
#
# COMPACT_ATOMS: atom_id res chain seq x y z
N MET A 1 -4.65 -5.54 19.63
CA MET A 1 -4.02 -5.39 18.29
C MET A 1 -3.14 -4.14 18.15
N THR A 2 -3.26 -3.15 19.04
CA THR A 2 -2.46 -1.90 19.06
C THR A 2 -0.94 -2.11 19.20
N LYS A 3 -0.49 -3.26 19.76
CA LYS A 3 0.92 -3.57 19.93
C LYS A 3 1.67 -3.85 18.60
N CYS A 4 1.00 -4.40 17.58
CA CYS A 4 1.68 -4.78 16.32
C CYS A 4 2.26 -3.59 15.54
N LEU A 5 1.51 -2.50 15.36
CA LEU A 5 2.02 -1.35 14.59
C LEU A 5 3.08 -0.55 15.35
N GLY A 6 2.98 -0.51 16.69
CA GLY A 6 4.00 0.10 17.55
C GLY A 6 5.34 -0.62 17.47
N GLU A 7 5.33 -1.96 17.43
CA GLU A 7 6.54 -2.79 17.34
C GLU A 7 7.20 -2.76 15.93
N ILE A 8 6.39 -2.57 14.87
CA ILE A 8 6.88 -2.46 13.48
C ILE A 8 7.54 -1.09 13.23
N ARG A 9 7.16 -0.05 13.98
CA ARG A 9 7.57 1.35 13.74
C ARG A 9 9.08 1.56 13.64
N ASP A 10 9.85 0.82 14.43
CA ASP A 10 11.28 1.07 14.60
C ASP A 10 12.17 0.00 13.90
N LYS A 11 11.60 -1.05 13.30
CA LYS A 11 12.38 -2.19 12.77
C LYS A 11 12.00 -2.68 11.37
N PHE A 12 10.84 -2.33 10.82
CA PHE A 12 10.39 -2.91 9.56
C PHE A 12 9.52 -1.94 8.74
N GLU A 13 9.89 -1.75 7.47
CA GLU A 13 9.06 -1.06 6.48
C GLU A 13 8.40 -2.12 5.59
N PRO A 14 7.11 -2.47 5.81
CA PRO A 14 6.43 -3.40 4.93
C PRO A 14 6.41 -2.86 3.50
N LEU A 15 7.03 -3.60 2.58
CA LEU A 15 7.03 -3.28 1.15
C LEU A 15 6.52 -4.46 0.33
N CYS A 16 5.81 -4.15 -0.75
CA CYS A 16 5.39 -5.09 -1.77
C CYS A 16 5.80 -4.58 -3.14
N LEU A 17 6.71 -5.31 -3.77
CA LEU A 17 7.28 -4.98 -5.08
C LEU A 17 6.47 -5.69 -6.17
N PHE A 18 5.92 -4.94 -7.12
CA PHE A 18 5.22 -5.46 -8.28
C PHE A 18 6.21 -5.69 -9.41
N ARG A 19 6.49 -6.96 -9.70
CA ARG A 19 7.45 -7.37 -10.74
C ARG A 19 6.94 -8.58 -11.51
N SER A 20 7.26 -8.63 -12.80
CA SER A 20 7.10 -9.81 -13.66
C SER A 20 8.47 -10.22 -14.22
N PHE A 21 8.54 -11.43 -14.80
CA PHE A 21 9.67 -11.84 -15.62
C PHE A 21 9.17 -12.01 -17.05
N GLU A 22 9.64 -11.14 -17.94
CA GLU A 22 9.30 -11.15 -19.36
C GLU A 22 10.57 -11.46 -20.15
N GLN A 23 10.55 -12.53 -20.95
CA GLN A 23 11.69 -12.96 -21.78
C GLN A 23 13.02 -13.09 -21.00
N GLY A 24 12.95 -13.59 -19.76
CA GLY A 24 14.13 -13.78 -18.90
C GLY A 24 14.66 -12.50 -18.24
N ARG A 25 13.98 -11.35 -18.40
CA ARG A 25 14.32 -10.10 -17.71
C ARG A 25 13.26 -9.75 -16.68
N ALA A 26 13.70 -9.26 -15.53
CA ALA A 26 12.79 -8.72 -14.52
C ALA A 26 12.24 -7.38 -15.01
N SER A 27 10.92 -7.25 -15.07
CA SER A 27 10.23 -5.99 -15.30
C SER A 27 9.63 -5.51 -13.98
N TYR A 28 9.81 -4.22 -13.69
CA TYR A 28 9.25 -3.57 -12.51
C TYR A 28 8.03 -2.75 -12.92
N HIS A 29 6.93 -2.93 -12.20
CA HIS A 29 5.64 -2.31 -12.52
C HIS A 29 5.22 -1.26 -11.49
N GLY A 30 5.61 -1.44 -10.23
CA GLY A 30 5.21 -0.56 -9.13
C GLY A 30 5.58 -1.11 -7.75
N MET A 31 5.36 -0.32 -6.70
CA MET A 31 5.62 -0.73 -5.31
C MET A 31 4.64 -0.07 -4.36
N ILE A 32 4.17 -0.85 -3.38
CA ILE A 32 3.49 -0.34 -2.19
C ILE A 32 4.49 -0.36 -1.04
N LYS A 33 4.77 0.80 -0.44
CA LYS A 33 5.67 0.93 0.71
C LYS A 33 4.95 1.62 1.86
N TRP A 34 4.94 0.97 3.03
CA TRP A 34 4.50 1.61 4.28
C TRP A 34 5.66 2.34 4.95
N GLU A 35 5.39 3.53 5.48
CA GLU A 35 6.31 4.33 6.29
C GLU A 35 5.64 4.63 7.65
N PRO A 36 5.65 3.66 8.58
CA PRO A 36 4.91 3.76 9.85
C PRO A 36 5.34 4.95 10.70
N ALA A 37 6.63 5.30 10.73
CA ALA A 37 7.14 6.43 11.51
C ALA A 37 6.53 7.78 11.11
N LYS A 38 6.04 7.91 9.86
CA LYS A 38 5.38 9.11 9.35
C LYS A 38 3.87 8.92 9.15
N HIS A 39 3.32 7.77 9.55
CA HIS A 39 1.93 7.37 9.30
C HIS A 39 1.55 7.50 7.81
N ARG A 40 2.38 6.94 6.92
CA ARG A 40 2.19 7.08 5.46
C ARG A 40 2.23 5.74 4.74
N LEU A 41 1.55 5.72 3.60
CA LEU A 41 1.63 4.70 2.57
C LEU A 41 2.05 5.38 1.26
N HIS A 42 3.05 4.82 0.59
CA HIS A 42 3.54 5.29 -0.71
C HIS A 42 3.16 4.26 -1.78
N LEU A 43 2.53 4.74 -2.85
CA LEU A 43 2.27 3.97 -4.07
C LEU A 43 3.22 4.52 -5.14
N ILE A 44 4.25 3.76 -5.50
CA ILE A 44 5.37 4.21 -6.34
C ILE A 44 5.22 3.54 -7.71
N GLU A 45 4.95 4.33 -8.74
CA GLU A 45 4.66 3.85 -10.11
C GLU A 45 5.91 3.25 -10.76
N ASP A 46 7.04 3.94 -10.64
CA ASP A 46 8.34 3.51 -11.15
C ASP A 46 9.42 3.90 -10.14
N LEU A 47 10.39 3.01 -9.89
CA LEU A 47 11.55 3.32 -9.05
C LEU A 47 12.40 4.45 -9.65
N ILE A 48 12.35 4.63 -10.98
CA ILE A 48 13.13 5.64 -11.69
C ILE A 48 12.37 6.98 -11.75
N SER A 49 11.08 6.97 -12.11
CA SER A 49 10.31 8.20 -12.35
C SER A 49 10.07 9.06 -11.10
N LYS A 50 10.32 8.53 -9.88
CA LYS A 50 10.00 9.13 -8.57
C LYS A 50 8.52 9.51 -8.39
N LYS A 51 7.67 9.22 -9.37
CA LYS A 51 6.24 9.51 -9.31
C LYS A 51 5.60 8.57 -8.32
N LYS A 52 4.97 9.16 -7.31
CA LYS A 52 4.30 8.41 -6.25
C LYS A 52 3.08 9.13 -5.75
N ILE A 53 2.07 8.35 -5.39
CA ILE A 53 0.93 8.80 -4.61
C ILE A 53 1.28 8.55 -3.14
N VAL A 54 1.08 9.56 -2.30
CA VAL A 54 1.31 9.44 -0.86
C VAL A 54 -0.03 9.54 -0.15
N ILE A 55 -0.36 8.51 0.60
CA ILE A 55 -1.54 8.46 1.47
C ILE A 55 -1.05 8.66 2.91
N GLY A 56 -1.55 9.69 3.58
CA GLY A 56 -1.27 9.96 4.99
C GLY A 56 -2.44 9.49 5.85
N PHE A 57 -2.17 9.14 7.10
CA PHE A 57 -3.19 8.78 8.09
C PHE A 57 -3.16 9.78 9.23
N ASP A 58 -4.30 10.43 9.50
CA ASP A 58 -4.41 11.44 10.56
C ASP A 58 -5.85 11.58 11.05
N LYS A 59 -6.05 11.65 12.37
CA LYS A 59 -7.38 11.74 13.00
C LYS A 59 -8.14 13.04 12.72
N LYS A 60 -7.45 14.11 12.33
CA LYS A 60 -8.06 15.44 12.10
C LYS A 60 -8.29 15.72 10.63
N ARG A 61 -7.40 15.23 9.75
CA ARG A 61 -7.48 15.46 8.30
C ARG A 61 -8.24 14.36 7.55
N GLY A 62 -8.07 13.12 7.99
CA GLY A 62 -8.73 11.97 7.39
C GLY A 62 -10.19 11.86 7.81
N THR A 63 -11.04 11.43 6.87
CA THR A 63 -12.45 11.15 7.06
C THR A 63 -12.82 9.85 6.34
N GLU A 64 -13.98 9.28 6.65
CA GLU A 64 -14.51 8.13 5.90
C GLU A 64 -14.68 8.45 4.39
N LYS A 65 -15.02 9.71 4.06
CA LYS A 65 -15.08 10.16 2.66
C LYS A 65 -13.71 10.10 1.97
N THR A 66 -12.66 10.59 2.63
CA THR A 66 -11.31 10.55 2.05
C THR A 66 -10.75 9.14 2.04
N GLU A 67 -11.22 8.26 2.92
CA GLU A 67 -10.89 6.84 2.90
C GLU A 67 -11.30 6.16 1.60
N ASN A 68 -12.55 6.35 1.17
CA ASN A 68 -13.03 5.78 -0.09
C ASN A 68 -12.18 6.25 -1.28
N MET A 69 -11.84 7.55 -1.34
CA MET A 69 -10.96 8.09 -2.38
C MET A 69 -9.55 7.47 -2.35
N CYS A 70 -8.99 7.26 -1.16
CA CYS A 70 -7.68 6.63 -1.03
C CYS A 70 -7.72 5.15 -1.42
N HIS A 71 -8.83 4.45 -1.11
CA HIS A 71 -9.04 3.06 -1.49
C HIS A 71 -9.15 2.92 -3.02
N GLU A 72 -9.89 3.81 -3.67
CA GLU A 72 -9.95 3.91 -5.14
C GLU A 72 -8.57 4.15 -5.75
N ALA A 73 -7.78 5.08 -5.19
CA ALA A 73 -6.42 5.34 -5.64
C ALA A 73 -5.51 4.11 -5.53
N VAL A 74 -5.64 3.30 -4.48
CA VAL A 74 -4.90 2.03 -4.32
C VAL A 74 -5.33 1.02 -5.38
N ILE A 75 -6.64 0.88 -5.62
CA ILE A 75 -7.17 -0.04 -6.64
C ILE A 75 -6.70 0.36 -8.03
N GLU A 76 -6.81 1.65 -8.37
CA GLU A 76 -6.37 2.18 -9.65
C GLU A 76 -4.86 1.98 -9.84
N PHE A 77 -4.07 2.26 -8.80
CA PHE A 77 -2.64 2.01 -8.80
C PHE A 77 -2.32 0.55 -9.09
N ILE A 78 -2.93 -0.40 -8.37
CA ILE A 78 -2.70 -1.84 -8.59
C ILE A 78 -3.17 -2.28 -9.97
N THR A 79 -4.25 -1.70 -10.48
CA THR A 79 -4.76 -2.04 -11.82
C THR A 79 -3.79 -1.61 -12.91
N LYS A 80 -3.18 -0.43 -12.77
CA LYS A 80 -2.23 0.13 -13.75
C LYS A 80 -0.80 -0.38 -13.60
N HIS A 81 -0.36 -0.56 -12.35
CA HIS A 81 1.05 -0.77 -11.97
C HIS A 81 1.26 -2.10 -11.24
N GLY A 82 0.22 -2.92 -11.10
CA GLY A 82 0.33 -4.24 -10.50
C GLY A 82 1.05 -5.25 -11.39
N GLY A 83 1.26 -4.98 -12.68
CA GLY A 83 1.76 -5.95 -13.66
C GLY A 83 0.65 -6.51 -14.56
N PRO A 84 0.94 -7.50 -15.40
CA PRO A 84 0.11 -7.85 -16.57
C PRO A 84 -1.31 -8.31 -16.24
N GLU A 85 -1.50 -8.93 -15.07
CA GLU A 85 -2.80 -9.47 -14.63
C GLU A 85 -3.53 -8.55 -13.61
N GLY A 86 -3.10 -7.29 -13.52
CA GLY A 86 -3.70 -6.26 -12.64
C GLY A 86 -3.86 -6.71 -11.19
N ALA A 87 -5.03 -6.46 -10.59
CA ALA A 87 -5.31 -6.84 -9.21
C ALA A 87 -5.42 -8.36 -8.97
N ASN A 88 -5.63 -9.17 -10.01
CA ASN A 88 -5.86 -10.60 -9.85
C ASN A 88 -4.57 -11.34 -9.43
N GLN A 89 -3.40 -10.97 -9.96
CA GLN A 89 -2.12 -11.58 -9.54
C GLN A 89 -1.77 -11.35 -8.07
N TRP A 90 -2.33 -10.33 -7.44
CA TRP A 90 -2.06 -10.01 -6.03
C TRP A 90 -3.06 -10.66 -5.07
N LYS A 91 -4.07 -11.36 -5.61
CA LYS A 91 -5.01 -12.20 -4.88
C LYS A 91 -4.56 -13.67 -4.78
N PHE A 92 -3.35 -14.01 -5.21
CA PHE A 92 -2.80 -15.37 -5.11
C PHE A 92 -2.25 -15.67 -3.72
N GLY A 93 -2.38 -16.93 -3.28
CA GLY A 93 -1.96 -17.42 -1.96
C GLY A 93 -3.13 -17.87 -1.07
N GLN A 94 -2.81 -18.49 0.07
CA GLN A 94 -3.83 -18.88 1.05
C GLN A 94 -4.55 -17.63 1.59
N GLN A 95 -5.87 -17.72 1.77
CA GLN A 95 -6.67 -16.64 2.34
C GLN A 95 -6.08 -16.20 3.70
N GLY A 96 -5.96 -14.89 3.90
CA GLY A 96 -5.31 -14.30 5.06
C GLY A 96 -3.78 -14.20 4.98
N ARG A 97 -3.16 -14.79 3.95
CA ARG A 97 -1.73 -14.71 3.60
C ARG A 97 -1.48 -14.11 2.21
N ARG A 98 -2.53 -13.80 1.45
CA ARG A 98 -2.42 -13.08 0.17
C ARG A 98 -1.81 -11.71 0.41
N ALA A 99 -1.00 -11.21 -0.52
CA ALA A 99 -0.38 -9.89 -0.40
C ALA A 99 -1.44 -8.82 -0.10
N MET A 100 -2.55 -8.82 -0.86
CA MET A 100 -3.65 -7.87 -0.64
C MET A 100 -4.32 -7.99 0.73
N ASP A 101 -4.44 -9.20 1.28
CA ASP A 101 -5.02 -9.38 2.62
C ASP A 101 -4.10 -8.80 3.71
N VAL A 102 -2.78 -8.93 3.53
CA VAL A 102 -1.78 -8.37 4.45
C VAL A 102 -1.86 -6.83 4.42
N HIS A 103 -1.91 -6.24 3.23
CA HIS A 103 -2.06 -4.78 3.08
C HIS A 103 -3.40 -4.29 3.65
N GLY A 104 -4.50 -5.05 3.47
CA GLY A 104 -5.79 -4.73 4.08
C GLY A 104 -5.78 -4.77 5.62
N LYS A 105 -5.08 -5.75 6.22
CA LYS A 105 -4.90 -5.80 7.69
C LYS A 105 -4.10 -4.61 8.21
N LEU A 106 -3.02 -4.23 7.51
CA LEU A 106 -2.21 -3.06 7.86
C LEU A 106 -3.03 -1.77 7.72
N TRP A 107 -3.85 -1.65 6.67
CA TRP A 107 -4.75 -0.53 6.45
C TRP A 107 -5.74 -0.33 7.62
N ASN A 108 -6.45 -1.40 8.00
CA ASN A 108 -7.39 -1.35 9.11
C ASN A 108 -6.70 -1.01 10.44
N ALA A 109 -5.50 -1.56 10.66
CA ALA A 109 -4.72 -1.26 11.85
C ALA A 109 -4.23 0.22 11.85
N ALA A 110 -3.85 0.75 10.69
CA ALA A 110 -3.45 2.14 10.52
C ALA A 110 -4.62 3.09 10.79
N ILE A 111 -5.82 2.81 10.28
CA ILE A 111 -7.03 3.59 10.58
C ILE A 111 -7.27 3.64 12.09
N HIS A 112 -7.27 2.49 12.74
CA HIS A 112 -7.52 2.39 14.17
C HIS A 112 -6.46 3.15 15.00
N SER A 113 -5.19 3.10 14.59
CA SER A 113 -4.07 3.65 15.36
C SER A 113 -3.82 5.13 15.07
N TRP A 114 -3.88 5.53 13.79
CA TRP A 114 -3.41 6.82 13.29
C TRP A 114 -4.54 7.74 12.79
N GLY A 115 -5.74 7.19 12.56
CA GLY A 115 -6.89 7.91 11.98
C GLY A 115 -7.11 7.59 10.51
N HIS A 116 -8.17 8.13 9.92
CA HIS A 116 -8.53 7.83 8.53
C HIS A 116 -7.48 8.35 7.53
N PRO A 117 -7.39 7.74 6.34
CA PRO A 117 -6.45 8.16 5.32
C PRO A 117 -6.93 9.37 4.53
N PHE A 118 -5.97 10.11 3.99
CA PHE A 118 -6.16 11.22 3.06
C PHE A 118 -5.02 11.25 2.05
N LEU A 119 -5.30 11.75 0.84
CA LEU A 119 -4.27 11.98 -0.17
C LEU A 119 -3.40 13.17 0.27
N VAL A 120 -2.10 12.95 0.37
CA VAL A 120 -1.13 14.01 0.63
C VAL A 120 -0.89 14.72 -0.71
N GLN A 121 -1.34 15.97 -0.77
CA GLN A 121 -1.03 16.91 -1.86
C GLN A 121 0.42 17.37 -1.78
#